data_AF-A0A9X2RVA5-F1
#
_entry.id   AF-A0A9X2RVA5-F1
#
_cell.length_a   1.000
_cell.length_b   1.000
_cell.length_c   1.000
_cell.angle_alpha   90.00
_cell.angle_beta   90.00
_cell.angle_gamma   90.00
#
_symmetry.space_group_name_H-M   'P 1'
#
loop_
_entity.id
_entity.type
_entity.pdbx_description
1 polymer ?
#
loop_
_entity_poly.entity_id
_entity_poly.type
_entity_poly.pdbx_seq_one_letter_code
_entity_poly.pdbx_strand_id
1 'polypeptide(L)'
;MNITVHGQARGSRQMAIRLEQIAIPAGNLISRRLKAPLPDVEFVLTDGVGVDRLLHQAHAALGGPGKPTTIRGRIATKIKARRAFASTAMTHSGVLILINGPEHRGNLHQFDRTVVHELVHAVQFNLPGARERHITYLRMCAGYAPDRAFLRNYERLIDARECEAEGLESLARQLPRGH
;
A
#
# COMPACT_ATOMS: atom_id res chain seq x y z
N MET A 1 -14.03 1.01 -10.20
CA MET A 1 -12.77 1.60 -9.73
C MET A 1 -13.05 3.03 -9.34
N ASN A 2 -13.29 3.24 -8.06
CA ASN A 2 -13.34 4.55 -7.45
C ASN A 2 -11.97 4.82 -6.81
N ILE A 3 -11.42 6.01 -7.09
CA ILE A 3 -10.22 6.50 -6.43
C ILE A 3 -10.60 7.75 -5.66
N THR A 4 -10.39 7.72 -4.34
CA THR A 4 -10.65 8.86 -3.45
C THR A 4 -9.32 9.35 -2.88
N VAL A 5 -9.13 10.67 -2.75
CA VAL A 5 -7.91 11.27 -2.20
C VAL A 5 -8.26 12.13 -0.99
N HIS A 6 -7.59 11.90 0.13
CA HIS A 6 -7.74 12.68 1.36
C HIS A 6 -6.39 13.32 1.75
N GLY A 7 -6.37 14.64 1.91
CA GLY A 7 -5.20 15.38 2.41
C GLY A 7 -5.29 15.66 3.91
N GLN A 8 -4.39 15.09 4.71
CA GLN A 8 -4.32 15.30 6.17
C GLN A 8 -3.03 16.00 6.64
N ALA A 9 -1.97 16.00 5.83
CA ALA A 9 -0.70 16.65 6.19
C ALA A 9 -0.57 18.09 5.67
N ARG A 10 -0.15 19.03 6.53
CA ARG A 10 0.19 20.40 6.11
C ARG A 10 1.36 20.39 5.13
N GLY A 11 1.31 21.24 4.09
CA GLY A 11 2.38 21.34 3.09
C GLY A 11 2.49 20.15 2.14
N SER A 12 1.40 19.40 1.94
CA SER A 12 1.31 18.29 0.96
C SER A 12 0.44 18.62 -0.25
N ARG A 13 0.04 19.88 -0.42
CA ARG A 13 -0.88 20.33 -1.48
C ARG A 13 -0.39 19.98 -2.88
N GLN A 14 0.90 20.16 -3.16
CA GLN A 14 1.49 19.80 -4.45
C GLN A 14 1.35 18.30 -4.73
N MET A 15 1.56 17.45 -3.72
CA MET A 15 1.43 16.00 -3.83
C MET A 15 -0.04 15.58 -3.98
N ALA A 16 -0.97 16.26 -3.31
CA ALA A 16 -2.40 16.02 -3.49
C ALA A 16 -2.85 16.30 -4.92
N ILE A 17 -2.50 17.48 -5.45
CA ILE A 17 -2.77 17.85 -6.85
C ILE A 17 -2.13 16.83 -7.80
N ARG A 18 -0.85 16.49 -7.56
CA ARG A 18 -0.15 15.52 -8.39
C ARG A 18 -0.83 14.14 -8.34
N LEU A 19 -1.28 13.71 -7.17
CA LEU A 19 -1.96 12.43 -6.99
C LEU A 19 -3.27 12.38 -7.76
N GLU A 20 -4.08 13.43 -7.67
CA GLU A 20 -5.34 13.54 -8.43
C GLU A 20 -5.09 13.45 -9.95
N GLN A 21 -4.02 14.08 -10.43
CA GLN A 21 -3.63 14.02 -11.84
C GLN A 21 -3.21 12.62 -12.31
N ILE A 22 -2.50 11.87 -11.47
CA ILE A 22 -1.86 10.62 -11.91
C ILE A 22 -2.58 9.35 -11.45
N ALA A 23 -3.43 9.39 -10.43
CA ALA A 23 -3.93 8.17 -9.81
C ALA A 23 -4.76 7.32 -10.77
N ILE A 24 -5.66 7.93 -11.55
CA ILE A 24 -6.43 7.22 -12.58
C ILE A 24 -5.54 6.72 -13.74
N PRO A 25 -4.69 7.57 -14.37
CA PRO A 25 -3.73 7.11 -15.38
C PRO A 25 -2.84 5.96 -14.92
N ALA A 26 -2.28 6.05 -13.70
CA ALA A 26 -1.44 5.03 -13.11
C ALA A 26 -2.22 3.73 -12.87
N GLY A 27 -3.41 3.83 -12.28
CA GLY A 27 -4.29 2.68 -12.05
C GLY A 27 -4.62 1.94 -13.34
N ASN A 28 -4.96 2.66 -14.41
CA ASN A 28 -5.22 2.08 -15.73
C ASN A 28 -3.99 1.42 -16.34
N LEU A 29 -2.81 2.05 -16.21
CA LEU A 29 -1.55 1.52 -16.73
C LEU A 29 -1.18 0.20 -16.03
N ILE A 30 -1.29 0.16 -14.71
CA ILE A 30 -0.98 -1.00 -13.88
C ILE A 30 -1.98 -2.12 -14.12
N SER A 31 -3.27 -1.82 -14.16
CA SER A 31 -4.32 -2.81 -14.43
C SER A 31 -4.10 -3.50 -15.77
N ARG A 32 -3.74 -2.75 -16.82
CA ARG A 32 -3.39 -3.32 -18.13
C ARG A 32 -2.11 -4.15 -18.07
N ARG A 33 -1.08 -3.68 -17.38
CA ARG A 33 0.22 -4.37 -17.29
C ARG A 33 0.12 -5.71 -16.57
N LEU A 34 -0.66 -5.76 -15.49
CA LEU A 34 -0.87 -6.94 -14.65
C LEU A 34 -2.05 -7.81 -15.13
N LYS A 35 -2.83 -7.34 -16.12
CA LYS A 35 -4.03 -8.00 -16.64
C LYS A 35 -5.04 -8.34 -15.54
N ALA A 36 -5.17 -7.45 -14.57
CA ALA A 36 -6.05 -7.61 -13.42
C ALA A 36 -6.70 -6.27 -13.06
N PRO A 37 -7.96 -6.27 -12.60
CA PRO A 37 -8.66 -5.03 -12.27
C PRO A 37 -8.10 -4.41 -10.99
N LEU A 38 -7.95 -3.09 -10.97
CA LEU A 38 -7.73 -2.34 -9.73
C LEU A 38 -9.00 -2.39 -8.87
N PRO A 39 -8.89 -2.67 -7.56
CA PRO A 39 -10.01 -2.54 -6.64
C PRO A 39 -10.38 -1.07 -6.45
N ASP A 40 -11.38 -0.79 -5.61
CA ASP A 40 -11.57 0.56 -5.10
C ASP A 40 -10.40 0.93 -4.18
N VAL A 41 -9.85 2.12 -4.41
CA VAL A 41 -8.63 2.60 -3.75
C VAL A 41 -8.90 3.94 -3.06
N GLU A 42 -8.60 3.99 -1.77
CA GLU A 42 -8.57 5.21 -1.00
C GLU A 42 -7.12 5.64 -0.77
N PHE A 43 -6.75 6.83 -1.21
CA PHE A 43 -5.47 7.43 -0.89
C PHE A 43 -5.59 8.39 0.29
N VAL A 44 -4.66 8.29 1.23
CA VAL A 44 -4.52 9.25 2.33
C VAL A 44 -3.10 9.81 2.35
N LEU A 45 -2.98 11.11 2.11
CA LEU A 45 -1.73 11.86 2.26
C LEU A 45 -1.59 12.34 3.70
N THR A 46 -0.62 11.79 4.40
CA THR A 46 -0.40 12.02 5.84
C THR A 46 1.10 12.12 6.14
N ASP A 47 1.49 12.18 7.41
CA ASP A 47 2.89 12.09 7.84
C ASP A 47 3.25 10.66 8.26
N GLY A 48 4.52 10.40 8.60
CA GLY A 48 4.96 9.05 9.01
C GLY A 48 4.21 8.49 10.22
N VAL A 49 3.79 9.35 11.17
CA VAL A 49 2.99 8.93 12.33
C VAL A 49 1.58 8.53 11.90
N GLY A 50 0.98 9.29 10.99
CA GLY A 50 -0.29 8.99 10.37
C GLY A 50 -0.28 7.69 9.58
N VAL A 51 0.78 7.44 8.78
CA VAL A 51 0.96 6.17 8.06
C VAL A 51 0.96 5.01 9.05
N ASP A 52 1.79 5.05 10.10
CA ASP A 52 1.86 3.97 11.08
C ASP A 52 0.51 3.74 11.77
N ARG A 53 -0.13 4.81 12.25
CA ARG A 53 -1.40 4.74 12.97
C ARG A 53 -2.51 4.14 12.10
N LEU A 54 -2.70 4.65 10.88
CA LEU A 54 -3.78 4.22 9.98
C LEU A 54 -3.54 2.80 9.47
N LEU A 55 -2.28 2.44 9.17
CA LEU A 55 -1.91 1.07 8.78
C LEU A 55 -2.28 0.07 9.87
N HIS A 56 -1.96 0.39 11.13
CA HIS A 56 -2.31 -0.45 12.27
C HIS A 56 -3.83 -0.57 12.44
N GLN A 57 -4.57 0.51 12.28
CA GLN A 57 -6.04 0.49 12.36
C GLN A 57 -6.64 -0.40 11.26
N ALA A 58 -6.16 -0.30 10.02
CA ALA A 58 -6.61 -1.14 8.91
C ALA A 58 -6.31 -2.64 9.16
N HIS A 59 -5.09 -2.96 9.60
CA HIS A 59 -4.71 -4.32 9.94
C HIS A 59 -5.52 -4.89 11.11
N ALA A 60 -5.76 -4.11 12.17
CA ALA A 60 -6.56 -4.56 13.31
C ALA A 60 -8.02 -4.80 12.92
N ALA A 61 -8.58 -3.95 12.06
CA ALA A 61 -9.95 -4.11 11.56
C ALA A 61 -10.15 -5.44 10.80
N LEU A 62 -9.14 -5.92 10.07
CA LEU A 62 -9.20 -7.18 9.33
C LEU A 62 -8.73 -8.41 10.14
N GLY A 63 -7.70 -8.25 10.95
CA GLY A 63 -7.06 -9.32 11.73
C GLY A 63 -7.79 -9.69 13.02
N GLY A 64 -8.73 -8.84 13.49
CA GLY A 64 -9.44 -9.01 14.75
C GLY A 64 -8.69 -8.43 15.96
N PRO A 65 -9.30 -8.47 17.17
CA PRO A 65 -8.84 -7.76 18.37
C PRO A 65 -7.62 -8.39 19.06
N GLY A 66 -6.79 -9.15 18.33
CA GLY A 66 -5.61 -9.82 18.91
C GLY A 66 -4.56 -8.83 19.44
N LYS A 67 -3.51 -9.35 20.09
CA LYS A 67 -2.55 -8.53 20.84
C LYS A 67 -1.78 -7.58 19.89
N PRO A 68 -1.99 -6.25 19.94
CA PRO A 68 -1.41 -5.30 18.98
C PRO A 68 0.12 -5.31 18.94
N THR A 69 0.76 -5.70 20.04
CA THR A 69 2.22 -5.74 20.24
C THR A 69 2.91 -6.83 19.40
N THR A 70 2.24 -7.95 19.09
CA THR A 70 2.81 -9.03 18.28
C THR A 70 2.72 -8.74 16.78
N ILE A 71 1.64 -8.09 16.34
CA ILE A 71 1.50 -7.51 15.01
C ILE A 71 2.59 -6.45 14.80
N ARG A 72 2.72 -5.50 15.73
CA ARG A 72 3.77 -4.47 15.72
C ARG A 72 5.17 -5.05 15.57
N GLY A 73 5.54 -6.01 16.42
CA GLY A 73 6.91 -6.56 16.44
C GLY A 73 7.34 -7.26 15.14
N ARG A 74 6.44 -8.04 14.52
CA ARG A 74 6.74 -8.79 13.28
C ARG A 74 6.58 -7.96 12.01
N ILE A 75 5.59 -7.05 11.99
CA ILE A 75 5.36 -6.16 10.86
C ILE A 75 6.41 -5.03 10.85
N ALA A 76 6.82 -4.48 11.99
CA ALA A 76 7.77 -3.35 12.08
C ALA A 76 9.25 -3.72 11.80
N THR A 77 9.62 -5.00 11.89
CA THR A 77 11.01 -5.44 11.69
C THR A 77 11.41 -5.64 10.23
N LYS A 78 10.45 -5.77 9.29
CA LYS A 78 10.76 -6.18 7.91
C LYS A 78 10.73 -5.11 6.83
N ILE A 79 10.16 -3.92 7.04
CA ILE A 79 10.10 -2.89 5.98
C ILE A 79 10.23 -1.51 6.62
N LYS A 80 11.46 -1.04 6.82
CA LYS A 80 11.72 0.29 7.43
C LYS A 80 11.98 1.39 6.41
N ALA A 81 12.63 1.11 5.30
CA ALA A 81 12.98 2.16 4.32
C ALA A 81 11.76 2.60 3.49
N ARG A 82 10.97 1.66 2.99
CA ARG A 82 9.87 1.97 2.06
C ARG A 82 8.59 2.44 2.74
N ARG A 83 8.33 1.94 3.96
CA ARG A 83 7.32 2.50 4.86
C ARG A 83 7.57 3.95 5.26
N ALA A 84 8.81 4.42 5.12
CA ALA A 84 9.07 5.85 5.27
C ALA A 84 8.28 6.64 4.22
N PHE A 85 8.10 6.11 3.00
CA PHE A 85 7.45 6.83 1.89
C PHE A 85 5.95 6.54 1.77
N ALA A 86 5.52 5.29 1.89
CA ALA A 86 4.12 4.89 1.78
C ALA A 86 3.85 3.48 2.32
N SER A 87 2.57 3.11 2.42
CA SER A 87 2.14 1.75 2.74
C SER A 87 0.75 1.47 2.17
N THR A 88 0.57 0.26 1.65
CA THR A 88 -0.72 -0.25 1.20
C THR A 88 -1.31 -1.21 2.22
N ALA A 89 -2.59 -1.02 2.56
CA ALA A 89 -3.35 -1.87 3.47
C ALA A 89 -4.65 -2.32 2.80
N MET A 90 -5.05 -3.56 3.05
CA MET A 90 -6.38 -4.03 2.68
C MET A 90 -7.43 -3.48 3.67
N THR A 91 -8.65 -3.23 3.19
CA THR A 91 -9.81 -2.86 4.01
C THR A 91 -11.00 -3.79 3.72
N HIS A 92 -12.14 -3.53 4.35
CA HIS A 92 -13.38 -4.27 4.05
C HIS A 92 -13.95 -3.92 2.67
N SER A 93 -13.76 -2.69 2.21
CA SER A 93 -14.36 -2.14 0.99
C SER A 93 -13.38 -2.06 -0.19
N GLY A 94 -12.09 -2.33 0.02
CA GLY A 94 -11.08 -2.24 -1.03
C GLY A 94 -9.68 -2.16 -0.46
N VAL A 95 -8.93 -1.14 -0.90
CA VAL A 95 -7.53 -0.92 -0.52
C VAL A 95 -7.33 0.52 -0.06
N LEU A 96 -6.56 0.70 1.00
CA LEU A 96 -6.11 1.97 1.54
C LEU A 96 -4.63 2.14 1.24
N ILE A 97 -4.27 3.20 0.52
CA ILE A 97 -2.89 3.59 0.24
C ILE A 97 -2.56 4.83 1.08
N LEU A 98 -1.62 4.67 1.99
CA LEU A 98 -1.14 5.71 2.89
C LEU A 98 0.17 6.25 2.35
N ILE A 99 0.26 7.55 2.10
CA ILE A 99 1.48 8.18 1.60
C ILE A 99 2.00 9.16 2.64
N ASN A 100 3.28 9.02 3.01
CA ASN A 100 3.98 9.99 3.84
C ASN A 100 4.38 11.19 2.97
N GLY A 101 3.47 12.16 2.87
CA GLY A 101 3.64 13.36 2.04
C GLY A 101 4.95 14.11 2.29
N PRO A 102 5.35 14.38 3.56
CA PRO A 102 6.62 15.03 3.88
C PRO A 102 7.87 14.45 3.20
N GLU A 103 7.97 13.13 3.05
CA GLU A 103 9.15 12.46 2.45
C GLU A 103 9.26 12.66 0.93
N HIS A 104 8.19 13.12 0.29
CA HIS A 104 8.13 13.37 -1.16
C HIS A 104 8.27 14.85 -1.53
N ARG A 105 8.47 15.74 -0.55
CA ARG A 105 8.55 17.19 -0.79
C ARG A 105 9.72 17.50 -1.72
N GLY A 106 9.40 18.19 -2.82
CA GLY A 106 10.40 18.60 -3.82
C GLY A 106 10.84 17.50 -4.78
N ASN A 107 10.30 16.27 -4.69
CA ASN A 107 10.68 15.16 -5.58
C ASN A 107 9.45 14.44 -6.15
N LEU A 108 8.77 15.10 -7.11
CA LEU A 108 7.58 14.52 -7.75
C LEU A 108 7.88 13.25 -8.56
N HIS A 109 9.11 13.09 -9.06
CA HIS A 109 9.47 11.84 -9.75
C HIS A 109 9.51 10.65 -8.79
N GLN A 110 10.02 10.83 -7.57
CA GLN A 110 9.95 9.80 -6.54
C GLN A 110 8.51 9.55 -6.09
N PHE A 111 7.72 10.61 -5.94
CA PHE A 111 6.30 10.51 -5.62
C PHE A 111 5.54 9.64 -6.63
N ASP A 112 5.71 9.91 -7.93
CA ASP A 112 5.07 9.16 -9.00
C ASP A 112 5.45 7.67 -8.97
N ARG A 113 6.74 7.36 -8.73
CA ARG A 113 7.22 5.97 -8.55
C ARG A 113 6.56 5.29 -7.36
N THR A 114 6.44 5.99 -6.24
CA THR A 114 5.75 5.47 -5.05
C THR A 114 4.27 5.20 -5.33
N VAL A 115 3.56 6.11 -5.98
CA VAL A 115 2.14 5.89 -6.33
C VAL A 115 1.98 4.67 -7.23
N VAL A 116 2.84 4.51 -8.23
CA VAL A 116 2.83 3.31 -9.10
C VAL A 116 3.08 2.04 -8.29
N HIS A 117 4.07 2.05 -7.41
CA HIS A 117 4.42 0.91 -6.57
C HIS A 117 3.25 0.48 -5.66
N GLU A 118 2.63 1.41 -4.95
CA GLU A 118 1.49 1.10 -4.06
C GLU A 118 0.25 0.62 -4.84
N LEU A 119 0.01 1.16 -6.05
CA LEU A 119 -1.08 0.69 -6.91
C LEU A 119 -0.85 -0.73 -7.44
N VAL A 120 0.41 -1.16 -7.63
CA VAL A 120 0.71 -2.57 -7.91
C VAL A 120 0.27 -3.44 -6.74
N HIS A 121 0.56 -3.06 -5.50
CA HIS A 121 0.06 -3.78 -4.33
C HIS A 121 -1.46 -3.80 -4.24
N ALA A 122 -2.13 -2.70 -4.60
CA ALA A 122 -3.58 -2.68 -4.65
C ALA A 122 -4.15 -3.74 -5.62
N VAL A 123 -3.58 -3.87 -6.82
CA VAL A 123 -3.96 -4.94 -7.76
C VAL A 123 -3.63 -6.32 -7.20
N GLN A 124 -2.44 -6.50 -6.62
CA GLN A 124 -2.02 -7.78 -6.02
C GLN A 124 -2.93 -8.23 -4.88
N PHE A 125 -3.51 -7.28 -4.13
CA PHE A 125 -4.51 -7.54 -3.10
C PHE A 125 -5.88 -7.92 -3.64
N ASN A 126 -6.17 -7.58 -4.90
CA ASN A 126 -7.41 -7.94 -5.59
C ASN A 126 -7.32 -9.27 -6.38
N LEU A 127 -6.15 -9.92 -6.37
CA LEU A 127 -5.99 -11.23 -7.02
C LEU A 127 -6.79 -12.32 -6.29
N PRO A 128 -7.27 -13.36 -7.00
CA PRO A 128 -8.02 -14.46 -6.39
C PRO A 128 -7.28 -15.09 -5.21
N GLY A 129 -7.95 -15.18 -4.06
CA GLY A 129 -7.39 -15.76 -2.83
C GLY A 129 -6.42 -14.86 -2.07
N ALA A 130 -6.09 -13.66 -2.56
CA ALA A 130 -5.13 -12.77 -1.89
C ALA A 130 -5.70 -12.25 -0.56
N ARG A 131 -7.00 -11.93 -0.52
CA ARG A 131 -7.70 -11.44 0.66
C ARG A 131 -7.70 -12.45 1.80
N GLU A 132 -8.12 -13.68 1.53
CA GLU A 132 -8.20 -14.75 2.53
C GLU A 132 -6.82 -15.06 3.10
N ARG A 133 -5.79 -15.13 2.24
CA ARG A 133 -4.41 -15.33 2.67
C ARG A 133 -3.90 -14.17 3.53
N HIS A 134 -4.17 -12.92 3.13
CA HIS A 134 -3.71 -11.75 3.88
C HIS A 134 -4.39 -11.67 5.26
N ILE A 135 -5.71 -11.90 5.34
CA ILE A 135 -6.44 -11.95 6.62
C ILE A 135 -5.90 -13.07 7.51
N THR A 136 -5.61 -14.24 6.94
CA THR A 136 -4.99 -15.36 7.67
C THR A 136 -3.63 -14.95 8.23
N TYR A 137 -2.79 -14.28 7.42
CA TYR A 137 -1.50 -13.74 7.86
C TYR A 137 -1.66 -12.72 9.01
N LEU A 138 -2.62 -11.78 8.90
CA LEU A 138 -2.88 -10.79 9.94
C LEU A 138 -3.34 -11.44 11.24
N ARG A 139 -4.22 -12.45 11.17
CA ARG A 139 -4.65 -13.24 12.33
C ARG A 139 -3.46 -13.95 12.99
N MET A 140 -2.58 -14.56 12.21
CA MET A 140 -1.36 -15.18 12.73
C MET A 140 -0.43 -14.18 13.40
N CYS A 141 -0.26 -12.99 12.81
CA CYS A 141 0.48 -11.89 13.43
C CYS A 141 -0.15 -11.42 14.75
N ALA A 142 -1.48 -11.50 14.86
CA ALA A 142 -2.24 -11.17 16.07
C ALA A 142 -2.20 -12.26 17.16
N GLY A 143 -1.53 -13.38 16.88
CA GLY A 143 -1.35 -14.50 17.80
C GLY A 143 -2.38 -15.63 17.65
N TYR A 144 -3.25 -15.58 16.63
CA TYR A 144 -4.18 -16.67 16.35
C TYR A 144 -3.46 -17.79 15.57
N ALA A 145 -3.50 -19.02 16.10
CA ALA A 145 -3.09 -20.28 15.44
C ALA A 145 -1.75 -20.23 14.67
N PRO A 146 -0.61 -20.55 15.30
CA PRO A 146 0.70 -20.44 14.66
C PRO A 146 0.95 -21.55 13.63
N ASP A 147 0.87 -21.22 12.34
CA ASP A 147 1.44 -22.05 11.27
C ASP A 147 2.69 -21.38 10.69
N ARG A 148 3.86 -21.92 11.05
CA ARG A 148 5.16 -21.41 10.58
C ARG A 148 5.38 -21.65 9.09
N ALA A 149 4.82 -22.72 8.52
CA ALA A 149 4.97 -23.01 7.10
C ALA A 149 4.17 -22.01 6.27
N PHE A 150 2.93 -21.73 6.67
CA PHE A 150 2.13 -20.66 6.07
C PHE A 150 2.85 -19.32 6.14
N LEU A 151 3.34 -18.91 7.32
CA LEU A 151 4.03 -17.62 7.49
C LEU A 151 5.22 -17.49 6.54
N ARG A 152 6.10 -18.49 6.45
CA ARG A 152 7.25 -18.45 5.53
C ARG A 152 6.83 -18.37 4.06
N ASN A 153 5.81 -19.12 3.67
CA ASN A 153 5.32 -19.09 2.28
C ASN A 153 4.67 -17.73 1.96
N TYR A 154 3.96 -17.16 2.92
CA TYR A 154 3.36 -15.84 2.79
C TYR A 154 4.44 -14.75 2.69
N GLU A 155 5.48 -14.80 3.52
CA GLU A 155 6.60 -13.86 3.45
C GLU A 155 7.33 -13.92 2.10
N ARG A 156 7.61 -15.12 1.57
CA ARG A 156 8.18 -15.28 0.22
C ARG A 156 7.27 -14.72 -0.87
N LEU A 157 5.96 -14.86 -0.72
CA LEU A 157 4.98 -14.27 -1.63
C LEU A 157 5.05 -12.74 -1.58
N ILE A 158 5.17 -12.15 -0.39
CA ILE A 158 5.37 -10.70 -0.24
C ILE A 158 6.68 -10.28 -0.90
N ASP A 159 7.80 -10.96 -0.65
CA ASP A 159 9.08 -10.62 -1.28
C ASP A 159 8.99 -10.64 -2.82
N ALA A 160 8.34 -11.65 -3.40
CA ALA A 160 8.12 -11.71 -4.85
C ALA A 160 7.23 -10.56 -5.37
N ARG A 161 6.22 -10.16 -4.59
CA ARG A 161 5.33 -9.05 -4.90
C ARG A 161 6.01 -7.69 -4.81
N GLU A 162 6.91 -7.50 -3.84
CA GLU A 162 7.76 -6.32 -3.73
C GLU A 162 8.68 -6.21 -4.95
N CYS A 163 9.35 -7.30 -5.36
CA CYS A 163 10.18 -7.30 -6.56
C CYS A 163 9.38 -6.97 -7.83
N GLU A 164 8.14 -7.48 -7.97
CA GLU A 164 7.26 -7.12 -9.08
C GLU A 164 6.90 -5.63 -9.06
N ALA A 165 6.52 -5.10 -7.89
CA ALA A 165 6.19 -3.68 -7.73
C ALA A 165 7.39 -2.78 -8.05
N GLU A 166 8.59 -3.16 -7.61
CA GLU A 166 9.85 -2.48 -7.93
C GLU A 166 10.14 -2.46 -9.43
N GLY A 167 10.00 -3.62 -10.10
CA GLY A 167 10.21 -3.73 -11.54
C GLY A 167 9.26 -2.87 -12.37
N LEU A 168 8.07 -2.56 -11.83
CA LEU A 168 7.05 -1.77 -12.50
C LEU A 168 7.11 -0.26 -12.19
N GLU A 169 7.97 0.20 -11.27
CA GLU A 169 8.11 1.63 -10.98
C GLU A 169 8.51 2.47 -12.21
N SER A 170 9.21 1.86 -13.17
CA SER A 170 9.59 2.50 -14.43
C SER A 170 8.38 3.00 -15.24
N LEU A 171 7.19 2.45 -15.00
CA LEU A 171 5.92 2.91 -15.58
C LEU A 171 5.59 4.35 -15.19
N ALA A 172 6.14 4.87 -14.08
CA ALA A 172 5.97 6.28 -13.69
C ALA A 172 6.38 7.26 -14.79
N ARG A 173 7.35 6.88 -15.66
CA ARG A 173 7.80 7.69 -16.80
C ARG A 173 6.73 7.91 -17.88
N GLN A 174 5.67 7.08 -17.87
CA GLN A 174 4.56 7.13 -18.83
C GLN A 174 3.38 7.94 -18.30
N LEU A 175 3.45 8.45 -17.06
CA LEU A 175 2.39 9.27 -16.49
C LEU A 175 2.38 10.68 -17.12
N PRO A 176 1.22 11.36 -17.12
CA PRO A 176 1.13 12.74 -17.59
C PRO A 176 2.16 13.60 -16.87
N ARG A 177 2.87 14.47 -17.60
CA ARG A 177 3.82 15.41 -16.98
C ARG A 177 3.04 16.42 -16.14
N GLY A 178 3.53 16.72 -14.94
CA GLY A 178 2.98 17.79 -14.11
C GLY A 178 3.29 19.13 -14.77
N HIS A 179 2.26 19.97 -14.95
CA HIS A 179 2.41 21.37 -15.34
C HIS A 179 2.65 22.25 -14.11
#